data_AF-A0A7U6YA72-F1
#
_entry.id   AF-A0A7U6YA72-F1
#
_cell.length_a   1.000
_cell.length_b   1.000
_cell.length_c   1.000
_cell.angle_alpha   90.00
_cell.angle_beta   90.00
_cell.angle_gamma   90.00
#
_symmetry.space_group_name_H-M   'P 1'
#
loop_
_entity.id
_entity.type
_entity.pdbx_description
1 polymer ?
#
loop_
_entity_poly.entity_id
_entity_poly.type
_entity_poly.pdbx_seq_one_letter_code
_entity_poly.pdbx_strand_id
1 'polypeptide(L)'
;MILRTWARGALFMVLLFVATFYPPFPVSAQPSFDCVKASSKIEKLICANADLAALDMRMAESFKRKHSALLEKNDLEARVFMSAQADWLVFRNKECSQAAPVFSDQLSCLNRVYKERITFFENRSVPRTKEFSPSIGGQYAAYCLDNSFSIRPLPTNSMFESNTPSPYTFDCTLRDGTEIRLRWGTDQAMPYGECGGDAGEFFSLWVNWKHLASRQYLKGGRCMGESVTGVLATDRFVKVCRYIGKDENGIDKTDGGGYGPNSRGDRFGMAKWAFKRVCTDVAIGDQPKDKFEYPDNPSSKPIVGSLITKSVVPSKLCHLMNPDGAEEPVIPASAERISWIPWKKTEYCGSTGRAHFDFSNAGVQQDVYNWNLCTHAQDGDTYLALPKDAPEPDVQIGEYDGDRRPTPVNGVMWDLGYAHGEVFRLDGKTYVLSTPVNDDLNPQLLMPKGDGKMTKACEWEVVRPHY
;
A
#
# COMPACT_ATOMS: atom_id res chain seq x y z
N MET A 1 42.03 65.72 44.29
CA MET A 1 42.08 67.11 44.78
C MET A 1 41.97 68.03 43.55
N ILE A 2 40.88 68.83 43.52
CA ILE A 2 40.66 70.06 42.74
C ILE A 2 40.33 69.97 41.21
N LEU A 3 39.03 70.25 40.97
CA LEU A 3 38.28 70.90 39.88
C LEU A 3 38.78 70.94 38.41
N ARG A 4 37.91 70.41 37.54
CA ARG A 4 37.75 70.72 36.10
C ARG A 4 36.74 71.87 35.93
N THR A 5 36.97 72.75 34.94
CA THR A 5 36.06 72.97 33.80
C THR A 5 36.64 74.08 32.90
N TRP A 6 36.77 73.80 31.60
CA TRP A 6 37.13 74.79 30.58
C TRP A 6 36.08 74.77 29.46
N ALA A 7 35.56 75.97 29.21
CA ALA A 7 35.15 76.58 27.96
C ALA A 7 34.28 75.80 26.95
N ARG A 8 33.05 76.28 26.77
CA ARG A 8 32.22 76.09 25.58
C ARG A 8 31.93 77.45 24.94
N GLY A 9 32.03 77.53 23.61
CA GLY A 9 31.21 78.45 22.83
C GLY A 9 31.96 79.31 21.82
N ALA A 10 32.21 78.76 20.62
CA ALA A 10 32.23 79.51 19.36
C ALA A 10 32.45 78.56 18.17
N LEU A 11 31.37 78.01 17.60
CA LEU A 11 31.23 77.68 16.17
C LEU A 11 29.83 77.06 15.95
N PHE A 12 28.80 77.89 15.93
CA PHE A 12 27.42 77.47 15.66
C PHE A 12 26.89 78.26 14.46
N MET A 13 27.52 78.09 13.29
CA MET A 13 26.96 78.45 11.99
C MET A 13 27.83 77.78 10.92
N VAL A 14 27.21 77.25 9.87
CA VAL A 14 27.78 76.45 8.77
C VAL A 14 27.87 74.94 9.08
N LEU A 15 26.72 74.25 9.09
CA LEU A 15 26.56 72.83 8.68
C LEU A 15 25.07 72.45 8.75
N LEU A 16 24.23 73.19 8.04
CA LEU A 16 22.79 72.94 7.97
C LEU A 16 22.36 73.20 6.53
N PHE A 17 22.66 72.26 5.62
CA PHE A 17 21.96 71.97 4.35
C PHE A 17 22.78 71.03 3.43
N VAL A 18 22.94 69.76 3.81
CA VAL A 18 23.14 68.64 2.84
C VAL A 18 22.41 67.42 3.39
N ALA A 19 21.09 67.50 3.41
CA ALA A 19 20.22 66.38 3.73
C ALA A 19 19.02 66.39 2.78
N THR A 20 19.25 66.10 1.49
CA THR A 20 18.17 65.72 0.57
C THR A 20 18.75 64.90 -0.60
N PHE A 21 18.02 63.82 -0.93
CA PHE A 21 18.21 62.90 -2.07
C PHE A 21 19.29 61.81 -1.96
N TYR A 22 19.18 60.94 -0.95
CA TYR A 22 19.40 59.51 -1.24
C TYR A 22 18.07 58.96 -1.77
N PRO A 23 17.98 58.51 -3.04
CA PRO A 23 16.81 57.76 -3.47
C PRO A 23 16.68 56.53 -2.54
N PRO A 24 15.47 56.19 -2.08
CA PRO A 24 15.29 54.94 -1.36
C PRO A 24 15.79 53.82 -2.27
N PHE A 25 16.84 53.11 -1.85
CA PHE A 25 17.22 51.88 -2.53
C PHE A 25 15.97 51.00 -2.56
N PRO A 26 15.52 50.53 -3.74
CA PRO A 26 14.34 49.69 -3.81
C PRO A 26 14.60 48.52 -2.87
N VAL A 27 13.72 48.36 -1.87
CA VAL A 27 13.74 47.18 -1.01
C VAL A 27 13.51 46.00 -1.94
N SER A 28 14.60 45.31 -2.31
CA SER A 28 14.52 44.10 -3.11
C SER A 28 13.58 43.17 -2.37
N ALA A 29 12.51 42.74 -3.05
CA ALA A 29 11.57 41.79 -2.47
C ALA A 29 12.37 40.60 -1.92
N GLN A 30 12.16 40.28 -0.65
CA GLN A 30 12.79 39.12 -0.02
C GLN A 30 11.84 37.93 -0.19
N PRO A 31 12.35 36.74 -0.52
CA PRO A 31 11.53 35.54 -0.59
C PRO A 31 11.08 35.12 0.81
N SER A 32 10.18 34.13 0.90
CA SER A 32 9.63 33.67 2.18
C SER A 32 10.60 32.87 3.04
N PHE A 33 11.88 32.83 2.67
CA PHE A 33 12.94 32.09 3.35
C PHE A 33 14.24 32.92 3.41
N ASP A 34 15.13 32.54 4.31
CA ASP A 34 16.41 33.20 4.50
C ASP A 34 17.38 32.86 3.36
N CYS A 35 17.69 33.86 2.53
CA CYS A 35 18.60 33.71 1.40
C CYS A 35 20.02 33.30 1.80
N VAL A 36 20.45 33.57 3.03
CA VAL A 36 21.76 33.12 3.53
C VAL A 36 21.79 31.60 3.69
N LYS A 37 20.62 30.98 3.92
CA LYS A 37 20.46 29.52 4.08
C LYS A 37 20.09 28.79 2.78
N ALA A 38 20.02 29.50 1.65
CA ALA A 38 19.67 28.92 0.36
C ALA A 38 20.67 27.84 -0.06
N SER A 39 20.19 26.62 -0.23
CA SER A 39 21.02 25.44 -0.49
C SER A 39 20.84 24.90 -1.91
N SER A 40 19.64 24.99 -2.47
CA SER A 40 19.33 24.51 -3.82
C SER A 40 19.61 25.56 -4.91
N LYS A 41 19.83 25.10 -6.15
CA LYS A 41 19.99 25.98 -7.33
C LYS A 41 18.80 26.92 -7.50
N ILE A 42 17.59 26.42 -7.25
CA ILE A 42 16.34 27.16 -7.36
C ILE A 42 16.20 28.21 -6.26
N GLU A 43 16.53 27.90 -5.00
CA GLU A 43 16.51 28.88 -3.91
C GLU A 43 17.48 30.04 -4.19
N LYS A 44 18.69 29.74 -4.65
CA LYS A 44 19.68 30.77 -5.04
C LYS A 44 19.16 31.65 -6.18
N LEU A 45 18.49 31.04 -7.16
CA LEU A 45 17.89 31.75 -8.29
C LEU A 45 16.75 32.68 -7.84
N ILE A 46 15.89 32.23 -6.93
CA ILE A 46 14.84 33.04 -6.33
C ILE A 46 15.45 34.23 -5.57
N CYS A 47 16.48 33.99 -4.76
CA CYS A 47 17.18 35.05 -4.02
C CYS A 47 17.86 36.09 -4.92
N ALA A 48 18.32 35.68 -6.10
CA ALA A 48 19.00 36.57 -7.05
C ALA A 48 18.04 37.35 -7.96
N ASN A 49 16.72 37.08 -7.91
CA ASN A 49 15.74 37.69 -8.80
C ASN A 49 14.56 38.28 -8.01
N ALA A 50 14.42 39.60 -8.02
CA ALA A 50 13.41 40.31 -7.23
C ALA A 50 11.95 39.91 -7.59
N ASP A 51 11.66 39.64 -8.86
CA ASP A 51 10.31 39.23 -9.29
C ASP A 51 9.96 37.83 -8.77
N LEU A 52 10.91 36.90 -8.84
CA LEU A 52 10.73 35.55 -8.27
C LEU A 52 10.61 35.58 -6.76
N ALA A 53 11.40 36.42 -6.07
CA ALA A 53 11.29 36.60 -4.63
C ALA A 53 9.92 37.17 -4.23
N ALA A 54 9.38 38.13 -4.99
CA ALA A 54 8.04 38.66 -4.77
C ALA A 54 6.95 37.60 -4.99
N LEU A 55 7.08 36.77 -6.04
CA LEU A 55 6.17 35.66 -6.28
C LEU A 55 6.23 34.61 -5.17
N ASP A 56 7.42 34.27 -4.68
CA ASP A 56 7.61 33.33 -3.57
C ASP A 56 6.94 33.82 -2.29
N MET A 57 7.15 35.08 -1.92
CA MET A 57 6.49 35.69 -0.77
C MET A 57 4.96 35.67 -0.91
N ARG A 58 4.42 36.11 -2.05
CA ARG A 58 2.96 36.12 -2.29
C ARG A 58 2.34 34.72 -2.23
N MET A 59 3.04 33.72 -2.76
CA MET A 59 2.64 32.32 -2.68
C MET A 59 2.58 31.85 -1.23
N ALA A 60 3.62 32.13 -0.43
CA ALA A 60 3.70 31.74 0.97
C ALA A 60 2.60 32.40 1.83
N GLU A 61 2.31 33.68 1.61
CA GLU A 61 1.20 34.36 2.29
C GLU A 61 -0.17 33.76 1.94
N SER A 62 -0.38 33.45 0.66
CA SER A 62 -1.63 32.84 0.19
C SER A 62 -1.81 31.43 0.75
N PHE A 63 -0.74 30.64 0.80
CA PHE A 63 -0.71 29.35 1.48
C PHE A 63 -1.09 29.50 2.95
N LYS A 64 -0.44 30.41 3.69
CA LYS A 64 -0.68 30.64 5.12
C LYS A 64 -2.16 30.95 5.40
N ARG A 65 -2.75 31.88 4.63
CA ARG A 65 -4.18 32.23 4.77
C ARG A 65 -5.09 31.02 4.56
N LYS A 66 -4.87 30.24 3.50
CA LYS A 66 -5.69 29.07 3.18
C LYS A 66 -5.52 27.95 4.22
N HIS A 67 -4.29 27.69 4.64
CA HIS A 67 -4.00 26.68 5.67
C HIS A 67 -4.68 27.02 7.00
N SER A 68 -4.59 28.27 7.46
CA SER A 68 -5.29 28.72 8.68
C SER A 68 -6.80 28.52 8.58
N ALA A 69 -7.41 28.87 7.43
CA ALA A 69 -8.84 28.67 7.22
C ALA A 69 -9.27 27.18 7.17
N LEU A 70 -8.38 26.28 6.76
CA LEU A 70 -8.63 24.84 6.82
C LEU A 70 -8.47 24.31 8.25
N LEU A 71 -7.48 24.80 9.00
CA LEU A 71 -7.21 24.37 10.37
C LEU A 71 -8.38 24.68 11.30
N GLU A 72 -9.07 25.80 11.09
CA GLU A 72 -10.29 26.15 11.83
C GLU A 72 -11.48 25.21 11.57
N LYS A 73 -11.47 24.49 10.44
CA LYS A 73 -12.59 23.63 10.00
C LYS A 73 -12.32 22.16 10.26
N ASN A 74 -11.16 21.70 9.82
CA ASN A 74 -10.78 20.31 9.82
C ASN A 74 -9.25 20.19 9.88
N ASP A 75 -8.79 19.78 11.05
CA ASP A 75 -7.40 19.52 11.38
C ASP A 75 -6.69 18.58 10.38
N LEU A 76 -7.42 17.59 9.85
CA LEU A 76 -6.89 16.67 8.85
C LEU A 76 -6.69 17.39 7.51
N GLU A 77 -7.71 18.09 7.00
CA GLU A 77 -7.59 18.85 5.74
C GLU A 77 -6.47 19.88 5.77
N ALA A 78 -6.24 20.53 6.91
CA ALA A 78 -5.13 21.46 7.07
C ALA A 78 -3.76 20.76 6.95
N ARG A 79 -3.59 19.62 7.65
CA ARG A 79 -2.37 18.80 7.54
C ARG A 79 -2.16 18.30 6.12
N VAL A 80 -3.23 17.88 5.45
CA VAL A 80 -3.22 17.45 4.03
C VAL A 80 -2.77 18.57 3.11
N PHE A 81 -3.33 19.77 3.30
CA PHE A 81 -3.01 20.93 2.49
C PHE A 81 -1.55 21.38 2.67
N MET A 82 -1.04 21.35 3.90
CA MET A 82 0.37 21.59 4.18
C MET A 82 1.29 20.56 3.51
N SER A 83 0.89 19.30 3.59
CA SER A 83 1.58 18.15 3.01
C SER A 83 1.69 18.28 1.47
N ALA A 84 0.60 18.64 0.80
CA ALA A 84 0.55 18.93 -0.62
C ALA A 84 1.40 20.15 -1.03
N GLN A 85 1.58 21.12 -0.13
CA GLN A 85 2.46 22.25 -0.39
C GLN A 85 3.94 21.85 -0.34
N ALA A 86 4.34 20.97 0.57
CA ALA A 86 5.68 20.42 0.57
C ALA A 86 5.98 19.63 -0.72
N ASP A 87 5.00 18.85 -1.23
CA ASP A 87 5.14 18.16 -2.52
C ASP A 87 5.34 19.13 -3.69
N TRP A 88 4.56 20.20 -3.72
CA TRP A 88 4.69 21.21 -4.77
C TRP A 88 6.07 21.88 -4.77
N LEU A 89 6.70 22.09 -3.61
CA LEU A 89 8.07 22.62 -3.53
C LEU A 89 9.10 21.67 -4.14
N VAL A 90 8.94 20.36 -3.92
CA VAL A 90 9.76 19.32 -4.55
C VAL A 90 9.55 19.31 -6.07
N PHE A 91 8.28 19.34 -6.52
CA PHE A 91 7.92 19.46 -7.93
C PHE A 91 8.59 20.68 -8.57
N ARG A 92 8.40 21.88 -8.01
CA ARG A 92 8.98 23.14 -8.49
C ARG A 92 10.48 23.01 -8.67
N ASN A 93 11.16 22.46 -7.67
CA ASN A 93 12.61 22.33 -7.68
C ASN A 93 13.08 21.40 -8.80
N LYS A 94 12.43 20.24 -8.97
CA LYS A 94 12.79 19.29 -10.01
C LYS A 94 12.47 19.84 -11.40
N GLU A 95 11.24 20.26 -11.61
CA GLU A 95 10.71 20.70 -12.90
C GLU A 95 11.53 21.87 -13.45
N CYS A 96 11.68 22.93 -12.66
CA CYS A 96 12.40 24.11 -13.12
C CYS A 96 13.92 23.98 -13.05
N SER A 97 14.45 22.88 -12.49
CA SER A 97 15.87 22.53 -12.66
C SER A 97 16.12 21.74 -13.93
N GLN A 98 15.19 20.87 -14.34
CA GLN A 98 15.33 19.96 -15.49
C GLN A 98 14.83 20.54 -16.82
N ALA A 99 13.82 21.41 -16.79
CA ALA A 99 13.15 21.92 -17.99
C ALA A 99 13.99 22.88 -18.86
N ALA A 100 15.27 23.10 -18.55
CA ALA A 100 15.97 24.30 -19.01
C ALA A 100 17.51 24.20 -18.90
N PRO A 101 18.22 23.87 -20.00
CA PRO A 101 19.68 23.97 -20.05
C PRO A 101 20.16 25.43 -20.02
N VAL A 102 19.27 26.40 -20.28
CA VAL A 102 19.56 27.84 -20.29
C VAL A 102 18.79 28.56 -19.18
N PHE A 103 19.41 29.59 -18.61
CA PHE A 103 18.89 30.36 -17.47
C PHE A 103 17.50 30.99 -17.71
N SER A 104 17.23 31.50 -18.92
CA SER A 104 15.95 32.12 -19.30
C SER A 104 14.76 31.16 -19.15
N ASP A 105 14.96 29.89 -19.45
CA ASP A 105 13.93 28.87 -19.42
C ASP A 105 13.62 28.47 -17.96
N GLN A 106 14.62 28.51 -17.07
CA GLN A 106 14.44 28.32 -15.62
C GLN A 106 13.61 29.44 -15.02
N LEU A 107 13.91 30.70 -15.38
CA LEU A 107 13.12 31.86 -14.94
C LEU A 107 11.67 31.78 -15.43
N SER A 108 11.47 31.36 -16.69
CA SER A 108 10.14 31.24 -17.30
C SER A 108 9.33 30.11 -16.64
N CYS A 109 9.96 28.97 -16.36
CA CYS A 109 9.36 27.87 -15.60
C CYS A 109 8.93 28.33 -14.22
N LEU A 110 9.84 28.95 -13.44
CA LEU A 110 9.54 29.41 -12.07
C LEU A 110 8.40 30.42 -12.06
N ASN A 111 8.44 31.41 -12.96
CA ASN A 111 7.36 32.40 -13.10
C ASN A 111 6.00 31.72 -13.31
N ARG A 112 5.94 30.76 -14.23
CA ARG A 112 4.70 30.03 -14.54
C ARG A 112 4.19 29.24 -13.35
N VAL A 113 5.03 28.38 -12.74
CA VAL A 113 4.59 27.50 -11.65
C VAL A 113 4.21 28.28 -10.39
N TYR A 114 4.88 29.40 -10.08
CA TYR A 114 4.48 30.26 -8.97
C TYR A 114 3.12 30.92 -9.23
N LYS A 115 2.90 31.48 -10.42
CA LYS A 115 1.61 32.11 -10.78
C LYS A 115 0.47 31.12 -10.70
N GLU A 116 0.64 29.92 -11.27
CA GLU A 116 -0.33 28.82 -11.17
C GLU A 116 -0.64 28.46 -9.71
N ARG A 117 0.39 28.36 -8.86
CA ARG A 117 0.22 28.00 -7.45
C ARG A 117 -0.42 29.10 -6.62
N ILE A 118 -0.09 30.35 -6.86
CA ILE A 118 -0.74 31.52 -6.25
C ILE A 118 -2.21 31.54 -6.62
N THR A 119 -2.55 31.40 -7.91
CA THR A 119 -3.93 31.31 -8.36
C THR A 119 -4.68 30.15 -7.72
N PHE A 120 -4.03 28.99 -7.54
CA PHE A 120 -4.61 27.85 -6.83
C PHE A 120 -4.99 28.20 -5.37
N PHE A 121 -4.17 28.97 -4.65
CA PHE A 121 -4.46 29.39 -3.27
C PHE A 121 -5.45 30.54 -3.17
N GLU A 122 -5.36 31.50 -4.08
CA GLU A 122 -6.21 32.69 -4.11
C GLU A 122 -7.63 32.37 -4.63
N ASN A 123 -7.78 31.34 -5.46
CA ASN A 123 -9.10 30.87 -5.85
C ASN A 123 -9.86 30.34 -4.63
N ARG A 124 -11.07 30.88 -4.45
CA ARG A 124 -12.00 30.52 -3.36
C ARG A 124 -12.50 29.08 -3.44
N SER A 125 -12.34 28.41 -4.57
CA SER A 125 -12.41 26.96 -4.61
C SER A 125 -11.35 26.44 -3.65
N VAL A 126 -11.78 25.97 -2.48
CA VAL A 126 -11.06 24.92 -1.74
C VAL A 126 -10.54 23.95 -2.80
N PRO A 127 -9.26 23.50 -2.76
CA PRO A 127 -8.86 22.41 -3.63
C PRO A 127 -10.01 21.43 -3.69
N ARG A 128 -10.48 21.09 -4.88
CA ARG A 128 -11.34 19.93 -4.98
C ARG A 128 -10.44 18.75 -4.65
N THR A 129 -10.19 18.52 -3.36
CA THR A 129 -9.97 17.19 -2.80
C THR A 129 -11.26 16.46 -3.11
N LYS A 130 -11.37 16.07 -4.39
CA LYS A 130 -12.64 15.63 -4.96
C LYS A 130 -12.99 14.29 -4.34
N GLU A 131 -11.97 13.52 -3.99
CA GLU A 131 -12.07 12.23 -3.35
C GLU A 131 -10.93 12.10 -2.34
N PHE A 132 -11.28 11.61 -1.15
CA PHE A 132 -10.39 11.28 -0.05
C PHE A 132 -10.76 9.86 0.34
N SER A 133 -9.83 8.92 0.23
CA SER A 133 -9.99 7.58 0.80
C SER A 133 -9.18 7.55 2.11
N PRO A 134 -9.83 7.64 3.29
CA PRO A 134 -9.16 7.69 4.60
C PRO A 134 -8.43 6.40 4.97
N SER A 135 -8.66 5.31 4.25
CA SER A 135 -8.23 4.00 4.70
C SER A 135 -7.79 3.13 3.55
N ILE A 136 -6.83 3.61 2.76
CA ILE A 136 -5.98 2.63 2.08
C ILE A 136 -5.14 1.97 3.18
N GLY A 137 -5.62 0.81 3.64
CA GLY A 137 -5.01 0.09 4.74
C GLY A 137 -5.11 0.74 6.12
N GLY A 138 -6.13 1.59 6.34
CA GLY A 138 -6.37 2.27 7.62
C GLY A 138 -5.31 3.29 8.08
N GLN A 139 -4.21 3.46 7.32
CA GLN A 139 -3.06 4.29 7.70
C GLN A 139 -2.60 5.24 6.60
N TYR A 140 -3.23 5.25 5.42
CA TYR A 140 -2.84 6.10 4.31
C TYR A 140 -4.04 6.80 3.70
N ALA A 141 -3.77 7.98 3.13
CA ALA A 141 -4.74 8.75 2.37
C ALA A 141 -4.19 9.13 1.00
N ALA A 142 -5.07 9.03 0.00
CA ALA A 142 -4.86 9.50 -1.36
C ALA A 142 -5.49 10.89 -1.54
N TYR A 143 -4.79 11.76 -2.28
CA TYR A 143 -5.16 13.15 -2.51
C TYR A 143 -5.14 13.44 -4.00
N CYS A 144 -6.30 13.82 -4.54
CA CYS A 144 -6.42 14.35 -5.89
C CYS A 144 -6.52 15.88 -5.82
N LEU A 145 -5.54 16.58 -6.38
CA LEU A 145 -5.51 18.05 -6.48
C LEU A 145 -5.45 18.45 -7.95
N ASP A 146 -5.77 19.71 -8.25
CA ASP A 146 -5.82 20.20 -9.63
C ASP A 146 -4.57 19.90 -10.46
N ASN A 147 -3.36 19.92 -9.88
CA ASN A 147 -2.12 19.72 -10.65
C ASN A 147 -1.27 18.54 -10.15
N SER A 148 -1.78 17.77 -9.19
CA SER A 148 -1.00 16.68 -8.60
C SER A 148 -1.88 15.66 -7.88
N PHE A 149 -1.46 14.41 -7.92
CA PHE A 149 -1.96 13.35 -7.07
C PHE A 149 -0.89 12.95 -6.05
N SER A 150 -1.28 12.63 -4.81
CA SER A 150 -0.35 12.07 -3.83
C SER A 150 -0.97 11.05 -2.90
N ILE A 151 -0.15 10.12 -2.39
CA ILE A 151 -0.51 9.17 -1.33
C ILE A 151 0.43 9.42 -0.17
N ARG A 152 -0.07 9.53 1.06
CA ARG A 152 0.78 9.70 2.26
C ARG A 152 0.16 9.05 3.51
N PRO A 153 1.00 8.64 4.49
CA PRO A 153 0.52 8.10 5.74
C PRO A 153 -0.29 9.13 6.53
N LEU A 154 -1.31 8.66 7.22
CA LEU A 154 -2.09 9.41 8.19
C LEU A 154 -1.34 9.49 9.54
N PRO A 155 -1.58 10.54 10.33
CA PRO A 155 -1.05 10.62 11.70
C PRO A 155 -1.59 9.46 12.56
N THR A 156 -0.72 8.87 13.39
CA THR A 156 -0.94 7.63 14.16
C THR A 156 -2.12 7.63 15.15
N ASN A 157 -2.85 8.72 15.29
CA ASN A 157 -3.97 8.85 16.25
C ASN A 157 -5.35 8.73 15.59
N SER A 158 -5.43 8.47 14.29
CA SER A 158 -6.68 8.18 13.61
C SER A 158 -6.87 6.68 13.47
N MET A 159 -7.33 6.01 14.55
CA MET A 159 -7.93 4.69 14.42
C MET A 159 -9.26 4.87 13.67
N PHE A 160 -9.21 4.79 12.34
CA PHE A 160 -10.42 4.64 11.55
C PHE A 160 -10.85 3.18 11.63
N GLU A 161 -12.11 2.93 11.99
CA GLU A 161 -12.72 1.62 11.79
C GLU A 161 -12.58 1.25 10.31
N SER A 162 -11.97 0.11 10.02
CA SER A 162 -11.72 -0.44 8.68
C SER A 162 -13.00 -0.94 8.00
N ASN A 163 -14.09 -0.19 8.13
CA ASN A 163 -15.43 -0.57 7.67
C ASN A 163 -15.84 0.21 6.42
N THR A 164 -14.90 0.60 5.56
CA THR A 164 -15.28 0.98 4.19
C THR A 164 -15.07 -0.22 3.27
N PRO A 165 -16.15 -0.94 2.89
CA PRO A 165 -16.07 -1.75 1.69
C PRO A 165 -15.73 -0.80 0.53
N SER A 166 -15.02 -1.33 -0.47
CA SER A 166 -15.06 -0.95 -1.89
C SER A 166 -15.72 0.42 -2.22
N PRO A 167 -15.04 1.28 -2.97
CA PRO A 167 -14.49 0.82 -4.25
C PRO A 167 -12.99 0.58 -4.15
N TYR A 168 -12.46 -0.61 -4.46
CA TYR A 168 -11.01 -0.92 -4.58
C TYR A 168 -10.20 -0.01 -5.53
N THR A 169 -10.77 1.11 -5.97
CA THR A 169 -10.31 2.02 -7.01
C THR A 169 -10.49 3.45 -6.54
N PHE A 170 -9.52 4.29 -6.84
CA PHE A 170 -9.58 5.73 -6.70
C PHE A 170 -9.19 6.37 -8.02
N ASP A 171 -10.06 7.21 -8.58
CA ASP A 171 -9.84 7.86 -9.87
C ASP A 171 -9.66 9.37 -9.68
N CYS A 172 -8.62 9.91 -10.30
CA CYS A 172 -8.24 11.31 -10.20
C CYS A 172 -7.95 11.88 -11.58
N THR A 173 -8.65 12.96 -11.94
CA THR A 173 -8.37 13.71 -13.15
C THR A 173 -7.76 15.05 -12.76
N LEU A 174 -6.52 15.29 -13.18
CA LEU A 174 -5.85 16.58 -13.02
C LEU A 174 -6.46 17.61 -13.99
N ARG A 175 -6.20 18.90 -13.75
CA ARG A 175 -6.72 20.04 -14.51
C ARG A 175 -6.28 20.02 -15.98
N ASP A 176 -5.10 19.49 -16.27
CA ASP A 176 -4.59 19.31 -17.63
C ASP A 176 -5.21 18.12 -18.38
N GLY A 177 -6.11 17.37 -17.73
CA GLY A 177 -6.74 16.18 -18.27
C GLY A 177 -5.98 14.88 -18.01
N THR A 178 -4.85 14.93 -17.30
CA THR A 178 -4.14 13.72 -16.88
C THR A 178 -5.04 12.86 -16.00
N GLU A 179 -5.24 11.61 -16.40
CA GLU A 179 -6.02 10.65 -15.63
C GLU A 179 -5.10 9.77 -14.79
N ILE A 180 -5.43 9.60 -13.52
CA ILE A 180 -4.68 8.81 -12.56
C ILE A 180 -5.66 7.85 -11.91
N ARG A 181 -5.38 6.55 -12.00
CA ARG A 181 -6.13 5.52 -11.28
C ARG A 181 -5.23 4.85 -10.29
N LEU A 182 -5.74 4.68 -9.09
CA LEU A 182 -5.15 3.82 -8.08
C LEU A 182 -6.08 2.65 -7.84
N ARG A 183 -5.53 1.44 -7.78
CA ARG A 183 -6.20 0.26 -7.23
C ARG A 183 -5.55 -0.12 -5.93
N TRP A 184 -6.31 -0.44 -4.90
CA TRP A 184 -5.75 -1.00 -3.66
C TRP A 184 -6.12 -2.45 -3.51
N GLY A 185 -5.24 -3.20 -2.85
CA GLY A 185 -5.46 -4.59 -2.49
C GLY A 185 -4.79 -4.89 -1.16
N THR A 186 -5.23 -5.99 -0.56
CA THR A 186 -4.60 -6.60 0.59
C THR A 186 -4.12 -7.98 0.17
N ASP A 187 -2.95 -8.35 0.64
CA ASP A 187 -2.53 -9.75 0.67
C ASP A 187 -3.41 -10.48 1.69
N GLN A 188 -3.36 -11.80 1.66
CA GLN A 188 -3.93 -12.60 2.73
C GLN A 188 -3.10 -12.39 4.01
N ALA A 189 -3.74 -12.35 5.18
CA ALA A 189 -3.03 -12.42 6.45
C ALA A 189 -2.32 -13.78 6.53
N MET A 190 -1.09 -13.82 7.05
CA MET A 190 -0.37 -15.07 7.25
C MET A 190 -0.67 -15.65 8.65
N PRO A 191 -0.50 -16.95 8.89
CA PRO A 191 -0.80 -17.51 10.18
C PRO A 191 0.25 -17.03 11.17
N TYR A 192 -0.11 -17.13 12.44
CA TYR A 192 0.84 -16.92 13.51
C TYR A 192 2.04 -17.88 13.31
N GLY A 193 3.26 -17.36 13.10
CA GLY A 193 4.48 -18.15 12.90
C GLY A 193 5.30 -17.75 11.68
N GLU A 194 4.66 -17.57 10.53
CA GLU A 194 5.26 -17.00 9.32
C GLU A 194 4.73 -15.58 9.18
N CYS A 195 5.42 -14.57 9.75
CA CYS A 195 5.08 -13.17 9.44
C CYS A 195 3.79 -12.61 10.06
N GLY A 196 3.10 -13.37 10.91
CA GLY A 196 2.00 -12.89 11.77
C GLY A 196 0.71 -12.52 11.02
N GLY A 197 -0.40 -12.49 11.76
CA GLY A 197 -1.78 -12.29 11.27
C GLY A 197 -2.12 -10.94 10.60
N ASP A 198 -1.13 -10.16 10.19
CA ASP A 198 -1.32 -8.86 9.55
C ASP A 198 -1.06 -8.97 8.05
N ALA A 199 -2.13 -8.96 7.25
CA ALA A 199 -2.07 -8.87 5.80
C ALA A 199 -1.19 -7.69 5.33
N GLY A 200 -0.38 -7.93 4.30
CA GLY A 200 0.26 -6.87 3.54
C GLY A 200 -0.79 -6.03 2.81
N GLU A 201 -0.57 -4.73 2.69
CA GLU A 201 -1.48 -3.82 1.98
C GLU A 201 -0.70 -3.10 0.89
N PHE A 202 -1.24 -3.08 -0.32
CA PHE A 202 -0.55 -2.57 -1.49
C PHE A 202 -1.49 -1.75 -2.39
N PHE A 203 -0.90 -0.98 -3.28
CA PHE A 203 -1.61 -0.35 -4.39
C PHE A 203 -0.93 -0.60 -5.73
N SER A 204 -1.71 -0.54 -6.80
CA SER A 204 -1.22 -0.39 -8.17
C SER A 204 -1.65 0.97 -8.72
N LEU A 205 -0.85 1.57 -9.59
CA LEU A 205 -1.02 2.94 -10.09
C LEU A 205 -0.96 2.99 -11.61
N TRP A 206 -1.94 3.67 -12.20
CA TRP A 206 -1.99 4.00 -13.62
C TRP A 206 -2.00 5.51 -13.81
N VAL A 207 -1.33 5.96 -14.86
CA VAL A 207 -1.39 7.35 -15.32
C VAL A 207 -1.62 7.35 -16.82
N ASN A 208 -2.64 8.08 -17.28
CA ASN A 208 -3.12 8.09 -18.66
C ASN A 208 -3.24 6.68 -19.22
N TRP A 209 -4.01 5.82 -18.52
CA TRP A 209 -4.33 4.45 -18.94
C TRP A 209 -3.13 3.48 -18.95
N LYS A 210 -1.93 3.93 -18.59
CA LYS A 210 -0.68 3.14 -18.57
C LYS A 210 -0.38 2.66 -17.15
N HIS A 211 -0.06 1.39 -17.00
CA HIS A 211 0.30 0.79 -15.71
C HIS A 211 1.73 1.16 -15.32
N LEU A 212 1.88 2.09 -14.37
CA LEU A 212 3.19 2.64 -14.01
C LEU A 212 3.84 1.95 -12.82
N ALA A 213 3.04 1.47 -11.85
CA ALA A 213 3.55 0.80 -10.67
C ALA A 213 2.60 -0.32 -10.24
N SER A 214 3.13 -1.53 -10.10
CA SER A 214 2.40 -2.71 -9.64
C SER A 214 2.70 -2.98 -8.16
N ARG A 215 1.68 -3.38 -7.38
CA ARG A 215 1.79 -3.88 -5.98
C ARG A 215 2.81 -3.15 -5.12
N GLN A 216 2.68 -1.84 -5.05
CA GLN A 216 3.46 -0.99 -4.19
C GLN A 216 2.95 -1.08 -2.75
N TYR A 217 3.71 -1.74 -1.89
CA TYR A 217 3.32 -2.00 -0.51
C TYR A 217 3.32 -0.74 0.34
N LEU A 218 2.18 -0.42 0.95
CA LEU A 218 2.00 0.65 1.92
C LEU A 218 2.29 0.14 3.33
N LYS A 219 1.84 -1.09 3.58
CA LYS A 219 2.15 -1.86 4.77
C LYS A 219 2.66 -3.19 4.29
N GLY A 220 3.97 -3.42 4.34
CA GLY A 220 4.44 -4.78 4.29
C GLY A 220 4.03 -5.47 5.60
N GLY A 221 3.42 -6.65 5.52
CA GLY A 221 3.14 -7.45 6.72
C GLY A 221 4.41 -7.71 7.54
N ARG A 222 4.37 -8.48 8.63
CA ARG A 222 5.52 -8.61 9.55
C ARG A 222 6.80 -9.21 8.91
N CYS A 223 6.75 -9.65 7.64
CA CYS A 223 7.90 -10.10 6.83
C CYS A 223 8.18 -9.31 5.55
N MET A 224 7.42 -8.26 5.26
CA MET A 224 7.70 -7.39 4.12
C MET A 224 8.18 -6.05 4.68
N GLY A 225 9.45 -5.75 4.51
CA GLY A 225 10.10 -4.58 5.09
C GLY A 225 10.28 -3.42 4.12
N GLU A 226 9.51 -3.40 3.02
CA GLU A 226 9.36 -2.22 2.20
C GLU A 226 7.97 -1.61 2.40
N SER A 227 7.94 -0.39 2.93
CA SER A 227 6.73 0.42 3.02
C SER A 227 6.90 1.72 2.24
N VAL A 228 6.00 1.94 1.28
CA VAL A 228 5.83 3.19 0.56
C VAL A 228 5.33 4.25 1.54
N THR A 229 6.17 5.27 1.71
CA THR A 229 5.93 6.45 2.55
C THR A 229 5.19 7.55 1.81
N GLY A 230 5.14 7.45 0.49
CA GLY A 230 4.22 8.24 -0.29
C GLY A 230 4.47 8.20 -1.77
N VAL A 231 3.49 8.70 -2.51
CA VAL A 231 3.50 8.85 -3.96
C VAL A 231 3.26 10.30 -4.31
N LEU A 232 3.91 10.80 -5.34
CA LEU A 232 3.59 12.08 -5.98
C LEU A 232 3.54 11.85 -7.49
N ALA A 233 2.39 12.10 -8.10
CA ALA A 233 2.18 11.98 -9.54
C ALA A 233 1.68 13.31 -10.12
N THR A 234 2.22 13.69 -11.28
CA THR A 234 1.78 14.80 -12.12
C THR A 234 1.72 14.34 -13.58
N ASP A 235 1.34 15.23 -14.48
CA ASP A 235 1.47 15.09 -15.94
C ASP A 235 2.87 14.71 -16.44
N ARG A 236 3.93 15.02 -15.68
CA ARG A 236 5.33 14.93 -16.11
C ARG A 236 6.12 13.85 -15.42
N PHE A 237 5.79 13.53 -14.18
CA PHE A 237 6.52 12.51 -13.45
C PHE A 237 5.65 11.80 -12.42
N VAL A 238 6.06 10.58 -12.10
CA VAL A 238 5.61 9.86 -10.93
C VAL A 238 6.82 9.59 -10.04
N LYS A 239 6.64 9.79 -8.74
CA LYS A 239 7.63 9.47 -7.71
C LYS A 239 7.02 8.56 -6.68
N VAL A 240 7.75 7.52 -6.32
CA VAL A 240 7.40 6.61 -5.21
C VAL A 240 8.50 6.71 -4.17
N CYS A 241 8.12 7.02 -2.93
CA CYS A 241 9.03 7.21 -1.82
C CYS A 241 8.93 6.06 -0.82
N ARG A 242 10.05 5.51 -0.38
CA ARG A 242 10.12 4.44 0.64
C ARG A 242 11.06 4.83 1.78
N TYR A 243 10.93 4.17 2.93
CA TYR A 243 11.98 4.17 3.95
C TYR A 243 12.96 3.05 3.65
N ILE A 244 14.25 3.36 3.70
CA ILE A 244 15.34 2.38 3.69
C ILE A 244 15.94 2.38 5.10
N GLY A 245 15.90 1.23 5.76
CA GLY A 245 16.55 1.05 7.05
C GLY A 245 18.06 0.95 6.88
N LYS A 246 18.81 1.58 7.78
CA LYS A 246 20.26 1.36 7.90
C LYS A 246 20.52 0.31 8.97
N ASP A 247 21.45 -0.62 8.69
CA ASP A 247 21.96 -1.52 9.71
C ASP A 247 22.83 -0.78 10.75
N GLU A 248 23.29 -1.51 11.77
CA GLU A 248 24.16 -0.97 12.84
C GLU A 248 25.50 -0.41 12.33
N ASN A 249 25.89 -0.78 11.11
CA ASN A 249 27.10 -0.29 10.42
C ASN A 249 26.79 0.87 9.45
N GLY A 250 25.54 1.33 9.38
CA GLY A 250 25.11 2.43 8.52
C GLY A 250 24.89 2.06 7.05
N ILE A 251 24.92 0.77 6.71
CA ILE A 251 24.69 0.25 5.36
C ILE A 251 23.19 0.21 5.09
N ASP A 252 22.80 0.69 3.92
CA ASP A 252 21.40 0.70 3.47
C ASP A 252 20.94 -0.75 3.25
N LYS A 253 19.94 -1.22 4.02
CA LYS A 253 19.32 -2.54 3.79
C LYS A 253 18.29 -2.42 2.68
N THR A 254 18.57 -3.02 1.54
CA THR A 254 17.63 -3.19 0.41
C THR A 254 16.64 -4.32 0.63
N ASP A 255 16.92 -5.17 1.62
CA ASP A 255 16.24 -6.46 1.75
C ASP A 255 15.21 -6.33 2.86
N GLY A 256 14.05 -5.77 2.51
CA GLY A 256 12.72 -6.00 3.06
C GLY A 256 12.54 -6.56 4.48
N GLY A 257 13.33 -6.16 5.47
CA GLY A 257 13.19 -6.56 6.87
C GLY A 257 13.05 -5.37 7.83
N GLY A 258 12.77 -4.18 7.29
CA GLY A 258 12.65 -2.94 8.05
C GLY A 258 11.22 -2.73 8.53
N TYR A 259 10.97 -3.09 9.78
CA TYR A 259 9.99 -2.44 10.64
C TYR A 259 10.04 -0.91 10.40
N GLY A 260 8.99 -0.31 9.81
CA GLY A 260 8.90 1.14 9.63
C GLY A 260 8.98 1.91 10.97
N PRO A 261 9.10 3.26 10.97
CA PRO A 261 9.28 4.05 12.20
C PRO A 261 8.15 3.92 13.24
N ASN A 262 7.01 3.33 12.88
CA ASN A 262 5.87 3.06 13.76
C ASN A 262 5.84 1.64 14.33
N SER A 263 6.87 0.83 14.07
CA SER A 263 6.93 -0.54 14.54
C SER A 263 7.33 -0.58 16.01
N ARG A 264 6.66 -1.42 16.79
CA ARG A 264 6.96 -1.68 18.20
C ARG A 264 8.28 -2.47 18.39
N GLY A 265 9.40 -1.96 17.84
CA GLY A 265 10.75 -2.53 17.94
C GLY A 265 11.31 -2.57 19.37
N ASP A 266 10.58 -1.96 20.30
CA ASP A 266 10.88 -1.76 21.71
C ASP A 266 11.01 -3.09 22.48
N ARG A 267 10.30 -4.15 22.07
CA ARG A 267 10.21 -5.40 22.85
C ARG A 267 11.30 -6.44 22.55
N PHE A 268 12.05 -6.30 21.46
CA PHE A 268 13.06 -7.28 21.02
C PHE A 268 14.49 -6.72 20.99
N GLY A 269 14.74 -5.57 21.62
CA GLY A 269 16.10 -5.00 21.68
C GLY A 269 16.63 -4.46 20.35
N MET A 270 15.78 -4.25 19.35
CA MET A 270 16.14 -3.65 18.07
C MET A 270 16.26 -2.13 18.22
N ALA A 271 17.35 -1.69 18.85
CA ALA A 271 17.68 -0.29 19.01
C ALA A 271 17.99 0.40 17.67
N LYS A 272 17.47 1.62 17.48
CA LYS A 272 18.05 2.69 16.64
C LYS A 272 18.33 2.37 15.16
N TRP A 273 17.38 1.82 14.43
CA TRP A 273 17.54 1.82 12.97
C TRP A 273 17.31 3.25 12.45
N ALA A 274 18.34 3.83 11.83
CA ALA A 274 18.21 5.13 11.17
C ALA A 274 17.54 4.92 9.82
N PHE A 275 16.35 5.50 9.62
CA PHE A 275 15.62 5.40 8.35
C PHE A 275 15.95 6.58 7.44
N LYS A 276 16.26 6.29 6.18
CA LYS A 276 16.39 7.30 5.11
C LYS A 276 15.18 7.21 4.21
N ARG A 277 14.48 8.33 3.99
CA ARG A 277 13.45 8.41 2.94
C ARG A 277 14.12 8.55 1.58
N VAL A 278 13.83 7.64 0.67
CA VAL A 278 14.35 7.66 -0.71
C VAL A 278 13.16 7.69 -1.66
N CYS A 279 13.18 8.61 -2.62
CA CYS A 279 12.14 8.74 -3.64
C CYS A 279 12.72 8.41 -5.01
N THR A 280 12.16 7.39 -5.66
CA THR A 280 12.55 6.96 -7.00
C THR A 280 11.58 7.52 -8.02
N ASP A 281 12.10 7.97 -9.17
CA ASP A 281 11.28 8.33 -10.32
C ASP A 281 10.75 7.07 -10.99
N VAL A 282 9.46 7.07 -11.30
CA VAL A 282 8.79 6.08 -12.14
C VAL A 282 8.57 6.74 -13.50
N ALA A 283 9.19 6.17 -14.53
CA ALA A 283 9.16 6.73 -15.86
C ALA A 283 7.74 6.63 -16.44
N ILE A 284 7.17 7.77 -16.84
CA ILE A 284 5.96 7.82 -17.68
C ILE A 284 6.42 7.64 -19.13
N GLY A 285 6.89 6.44 -19.46
CA GLY A 285 7.42 6.13 -20.80
C GLY A 285 6.32 5.84 -21.83
N ASP A 286 6.73 5.31 -22.99
CA ASP A 286 5.84 4.85 -24.06
C ASP A 286 5.17 3.50 -23.75
N GLN A 287 4.92 3.22 -22.47
CA GLN A 287 4.19 2.03 -22.06
C GLN A 287 2.83 1.98 -22.78
N PRO A 288 2.41 0.81 -23.26
CA PRO A 288 1.13 0.67 -23.92
C PRO A 288 -0.01 0.90 -22.91
N LYS A 289 -1.19 1.26 -23.42
CA LYS A 289 -2.45 1.23 -22.67
C LYS A 289 -2.60 -0.16 -22.04
N ASP A 290 -2.87 -0.20 -20.74
CA ASP A 290 -3.21 -1.44 -20.05
C ASP A 290 -4.61 -1.87 -20.48
N LYS A 291 -4.67 -2.83 -21.42
CA LYS A 291 -5.93 -3.36 -21.96
C LYS A 291 -6.69 -4.22 -20.96
N PHE A 292 -6.06 -4.63 -19.87
CA PHE A 292 -6.72 -5.40 -18.83
C PHE A 292 -7.55 -4.47 -17.93
N GLU A 293 -6.93 -3.42 -17.40
CA GLU A 293 -7.63 -2.43 -16.58
C GLU A 293 -8.58 -1.55 -17.44
N TYR A 294 -8.18 -1.29 -18.68
CA TYR A 294 -8.88 -0.47 -19.66
C TYR A 294 -9.12 -1.21 -20.98
N PRO A 295 -9.99 -2.22 -21.01
CA PRO A 295 -10.28 -2.94 -22.24
C PRO A 295 -10.93 -2.03 -23.29
N ASP A 296 -10.76 -2.40 -24.56
CA ASP A 296 -11.41 -1.70 -25.66
C ASP A 296 -12.93 -1.95 -25.67
N ASN A 297 -13.39 -3.05 -25.05
CA ASN A 297 -14.78 -3.35 -24.75
C ASN A 297 -15.00 -3.41 -23.21
N PRO A 298 -15.78 -2.49 -22.61
CA PRO A 298 -16.02 -2.48 -21.16
C PRO A 298 -16.59 -3.79 -20.59
N SER A 299 -17.38 -4.53 -21.37
CA SER A 299 -17.97 -5.81 -20.94
C SER A 299 -16.94 -6.94 -20.75
N SER A 300 -15.70 -6.76 -21.21
CA SER A 300 -14.62 -7.73 -21.00
C SER A 300 -13.77 -7.42 -19.77
N LYS A 301 -14.12 -6.40 -18.97
CA LYS A 301 -13.39 -6.05 -17.76
C LYS A 301 -13.65 -7.11 -16.70
N PRO A 302 -12.62 -7.82 -16.21
CA PRO A 302 -12.80 -8.78 -15.13
C PRO A 302 -13.14 -8.05 -13.83
N ILE A 303 -13.97 -8.69 -13.02
CA ILE A 303 -14.45 -8.14 -11.76
C ILE A 303 -13.38 -8.44 -10.70
N VAL A 304 -12.80 -7.44 -10.06
CA VAL A 304 -11.85 -7.67 -8.96
C VAL A 304 -12.54 -8.49 -7.86
N GLY A 305 -11.88 -9.56 -7.41
CA GLY A 305 -12.44 -10.55 -6.49
C GLY A 305 -13.02 -11.78 -7.18
N SER A 306 -13.41 -11.69 -8.47
CA SER A 306 -13.89 -12.85 -9.24
C SER A 306 -12.82 -13.90 -9.46
N LEU A 307 -13.24 -15.13 -9.73
CA LEU A 307 -12.36 -16.24 -10.06
C LEU A 307 -12.32 -16.52 -11.57
N ILE A 308 -11.12 -16.60 -12.14
CA ILE A 308 -10.86 -17.11 -13.51
C ILE A 308 -10.29 -18.52 -13.45
N THR A 309 -10.57 -19.37 -14.43
CA THR A 309 -10.03 -20.74 -14.45
C THR A 309 -8.63 -20.76 -15.08
N LYS A 310 -7.61 -21.23 -14.36
CA LYS A 310 -6.20 -21.26 -14.81
C LYS A 310 -5.86 -22.43 -15.73
N SER A 311 -6.57 -23.56 -15.60
CA SER A 311 -6.26 -24.76 -16.37
C SER A 311 -6.54 -24.54 -17.86
N VAL A 312 -5.55 -24.85 -18.71
CA VAL A 312 -5.64 -24.88 -20.19
C VAL A 312 -6.76 -25.80 -20.68
N VAL A 313 -7.23 -26.71 -19.81
CA VAL A 313 -8.44 -27.52 -20.04
C VAL A 313 -9.42 -27.23 -18.90
N PRO A 314 -10.34 -26.26 -19.06
CA PRO A 314 -11.48 -26.13 -18.18
C PRO A 314 -12.30 -27.41 -18.29
N SER A 315 -12.26 -28.26 -17.27
CA SER A 315 -13.19 -29.38 -17.24
C SER A 315 -14.61 -28.82 -17.07
N LYS A 316 -15.62 -29.52 -17.60
CA LYS A 316 -17.04 -29.18 -17.37
C LYS A 316 -17.34 -28.98 -15.88
N LEU A 317 -16.60 -29.67 -15.01
CA LEU A 317 -16.67 -29.56 -13.55
C LEU A 317 -16.19 -28.19 -13.04
N CYS A 318 -15.09 -27.64 -13.57
CA CYS A 318 -14.60 -26.32 -13.13
C CYS A 318 -15.59 -25.20 -13.47
N HIS A 319 -16.20 -25.28 -14.65
CA HIS A 319 -17.27 -24.36 -15.04
C HIS A 319 -18.55 -24.58 -14.22
N LEU A 320 -18.91 -25.82 -13.90
CA LEU A 320 -20.08 -26.11 -13.05
C LEU A 320 -19.93 -25.49 -11.65
N MET A 321 -18.72 -25.51 -11.10
CA MET A 321 -18.44 -24.98 -9.77
C MET A 321 -18.20 -23.46 -9.75
N ASN A 322 -17.93 -22.84 -10.90
CA ASN A 322 -17.80 -21.39 -11.01
C ASN A 322 -18.27 -20.90 -12.40
N PRO A 323 -19.60 -20.89 -12.65
CA PRO A 323 -20.15 -20.61 -13.97
C PRO A 323 -20.06 -19.13 -14.38
N ASP A 324 -20.15 -18.22 -13.41
CA ASP A 324 -20.31 -16.78 -13.65
C ASP A 324 -19.07 -15.95 -13.24
N GLY A 325 -17.97 -16.61 -12.85
CA GLY A 325 -16.82 -15.90 -12.26
C GLY A 325 -17.20 -15.31 -10.90
N ALA A 326 -17.84 -16.10 -10.05
CA ALA A 326 -18.12 -15.72 -8.67
C ALA A 326 -16.83 -15.52 -7.86
N GLU A 327 -16.95 -14.88 -6.70
CA GLU A 327 -15.83 -14.64 -5.77
C GLU A 327 -15.32 -15.94 -5.12
N GLU A 328 -16.17 -16.96 -5.04
CA GLU A 328 -15.86 -18.27 -4.46
C GLU A 328 -16.41 -19.41 -5.33
N PRO A 329 -15.73 -20.57 -5.41
CA PRO A 329 -16.29 -21.75 -6.07
C PRO A 329 -17.45 -22.32 -5.23
N VAL A 330 -18.48 -22.80 -5.92
CA VAL A 330 -19.67 -23.38 -5.29
C VAL A 330 -19.67 -24.89 -5.46
N ILE A 331 -19.87 -25.61 -4.36
CA ILE A 331 -20.13 -27.05 -4.40
C ILE A 331 -21.53 -27.29 -4.97
N PRO A 332 -21.68 -28.08 -6.05
CA PRO A 332 -22.99 -28.31 -6.68
C PRO A 332 -23.99 -28.90 -5.69
N ALA A 333 -25.26 -28.50 -5.77
CA ALA A 333 -26.32 -29.03 -4.90
C ALA A 333 -26.53 -30.56 -5.06
N SER A 334 -26.12 -31.13 -6.20
CA SER A 334 -26.14 -32.57 -6.46
C SER A 334 -25.01 -33.34 -5.78
N ALA A 335 -24.03 -32.65 -5.19
CA ALA A 335 -22.94 -33.29 -4.47
C ALA A 335 -23.40 -33.80 -3.10
N GLU A 336 -22.91 -34.98 -2.73
CA GLU A 336 -23.09 -35.54 -1.40
C GLU A 336 -22.02 -34.93 -0.48
N ARG A 337 -22.46 -34.15 0.53
CA ARG A 337 -21.55 -33.62 1.56
C ARG A 337 -21.27 -34.68 2.62
N ILE A 338 -20.00 -34.78 3.03
CA ILE A 338 -19.60 -35.75 4.05
C ILE A 338 -20.07 -35.28 5.42
N SER A 339 -20.80 -36.15 6.12
CA SER A 339 -21.23 -35.91 7.49
C SER A 339 -20.17 -36.44 8.46
N TRP A 340 -19.43 -35.51 9.06
CA TRP A 340 -18.37 -35.84 10.01
C TRP A 340 -18.95 -36.05 11.42
N ILE A 341 -18.61 -37.19 12.02
CA ILE A 341 -18.91 -37.47 13.43
C ILE A 341 -17.76 -36.89 14.27
N PRO A 342 -18.01 -36.03 15.28
CA PRO A 342 -16.96 -35.54 16.15
C PRO A 342 -16.13 -36.67 16.76
N TRP A 343 -14.80 -36.54 16.74
CA TRP A 343 -13.89 -37.62 17.13
C TRP A 343 -13.16 -37.35 18.45
N LYS A 344 -12.19 -36.44 18.47
CA LYS A 344 -11.40 -36.02 19.64
C LYS A 344 -11.54 -34.51 19.87
N LYS A 345 -11.42 -34.10 21.14
CA LYS A 345 -11.40 -32.68 21.50
C LYS A 345 -10.05 -32.06 21.15
N THR A 346 -10.06 -30.87 20.57
CA THR A 346 -8.85 -30.05 20.36
C THR A 346 -8.57 -29.19 21.60
N GLU A 347 -7.31 -29.04 22.00
CA GLU A 347 -6.94 -28.21 23.17
C GLU A 347 -7.04 -26.71 22.90
N TYR A 348 -6.70 -26.27 21.68
CA TYR A 348 -6.69 -24.85 21.30
C TYR A 348 -7.95 -24.45 20.54
N CYS A 349 -7.94 -24.67 19.22
CA CYS A 349 -8.97 -24.25 18.30
C CYS A 349 -9.01 -25.20 17.11
N GLY A 350 -10.13 -25.20 16.39
CA GLY A 350 -10.38 -26.12 15.29
C GLY A 350 -11.36 -27.23 15.67
N SER A 351 -11.37 -28.30 14.88
CA SER A 351 -12.29 -29.43 15.06
C SER A 351 -11.69 -30.73 14.54
N THR A 352 -12.19 -31.86 15.03
CA THR A 352 -11.82 -33.17 14.50
C THR A 352 -13.07 -33.98 14.23
N GLY A 353 -12.99 -34.83 13.22
CA GLY A 353 -14.09 -35.66 12.80
C GLY A 353 -13.64 -36.99 12.26
N ARG A 354 -14.59 -37.90 12.18
CA ARG A 354 -14.44 -39.19 11.52
C ARG A 354 -15.64 -39.48 10.63
N ALA A 355 -15.41 -40.16 9.53
CA ALA A 355 -16.43 -40.61 8.61
C ALA A 355 -15.97 -41.90 7.90
N HIS A 356 -16.91 -42.65 7.33
CA HIS A 356 -16.62 -43.90 6.62
C HIS A 356 -16.99 -43.76 5.15
N PHE A 357 -15.99 -43.65 4.27
CA PHE A 357 -16.18 -43.49 2.83
C PHE A 357 -14.90 -43.77 2.02
N ASP A 358 -15.01 -43.85 0.69
CA ASP A 358 -13.85 -43.96 -0.22
C ASP A 358 -13.21 -42.57 -0.44
N PHE A 359 -12.31 -42.16 0.45
CA PHE A 359 -11.62 -40.87 0.32
C PHE A 359 -10.62 -40.88 -0.84
N SER A 360 -9.87 -41.97 -0.98
CA SER A 360 -8.76 -42.09 -1.94
C SER A 360 -9.17 -42.32 -3.39
N ASN A 361 -10.47 -42.46 -3.67
CA ASN A 361 -11.02 -42.84 -4.98
C ASN A 361 -10.49 -44.19 -5.48
N ALA A 362 -10.15 -45.10 -4.57
CA ALA A 362 -9.58 -46.40 -4.89
C ALA A 362 -10.65 -47.50 -5.07
N GLY A 363 -11.93 -47.16 -4.89
CA GLY A 363 -13.05 -48.10 -4.91
C GLY A 363 -13.22 -48.88 -3.60
N VAL A 364 -12.57 -48.46 -2.52
CA VAL A 364 -12.57 -49.13 -1.22
C VAL A 364 -13.03 -48.17 -0.14
N GLN A 365 -13.95 -48.59 0.72
CA GLN A 365 -14.39 -47.80 1.86
C GLN A 365 -13.31 -47.78 2.95
N GLN A 366 -13.07 -46.61 3.54
CA GLN A 366 -12.02 -46.37 4.53
C GLN A 366 -12.61 -45.67 5.75
N ASP A 367 -12.04 -45.92 6.93
CA ASP A 367 -12.26 -45.07 8.08
C ASP A 367 -11.36 -43.84 7.93
N VAL A 368 -12.00 -42.68 7.75
CA VAL A 368 -11.35 -41.42 7.44
C VAL A 368 -11.48 -40.51 8.64
N TYR A 369 -10.35 -39.97 9.08
CA TYR A 369 -10.25 -39.00 10.16
C TYR A 369 -9.83 -37.68 9.57
N ASN A 370 -10.46 -36.59 10.01
CA ASN A 370 -10.00 -35.25 9.71
C ASN A 370 -9.67 -34.51 11.00
N TRP A 371 -8.70 -33.62 10.92
CA TRP A 371 -8.52 -32.57 11.91
C TRP A 371 -8.21 -31.27 11.20
N ASN A 372 -8.99 -30.27 11.58
CA ASN A 372 -8.81 -28.86 11.27
C ASN A 372 -8.17 -28.25 12.50
N LEU A 373 -6.94 -27.74 12.36
CA LEU A 373 -6.20 -27.08 13.43
C LEU A 373 -5.92 -25.64 13.01
N CYS A 374 -5.80 -24.75 13.99
CA CYS A 374 -5.40 -23.35 13.80
C CYS A 374 -4.23 -23.00 14.73
N THR A 375 -3.17 -23.82 14.63
CA THR A 375 -1.94 -23.69 15.42
C THR A 375 -0.81 -23.12 14.57
N HIS A 376 0.25 -22.63 15.22
CA HIS A 376 1.45 -22.14 14.53
C HIS A 376 2.08 -23.17 13.57
N ALA A 377 2.08 -24.45 13.96
CA ALA A 377 2.69 -25.53 13.19
C ALA A 377 1.77 -26.07 12.08
N GLN A 378 0.46 -25.82 12.19
CA GLN A 378 -0.57 -26.31 11.29
C GLN A 378 -1.84 -25.46 11.44
N ASP A 379 -2.16 -24.67 10.39
CA ASP A 379 -3.39 -23.88 10.26
C ASP A 379 -4.16 -24.28 8.99
N GLY A 380 -4.87 -25.41 9.07
CA GLY A 380 -5.54 -26.05 7.94
C GLY A 380 -5.95 -27.50 8.21
N ASP A 381 -6.39 -28.19 7.17
CA ASP A 381 -6.98 -29.53 7.28
C ASP A 381 -6.00 -30.64 6.89
N THR A 382 -5.98 -31.70 7.69
CA THR A 382 -5.34 -32.97 7.34
C THR A 382 -6.36 -34.10 7.38
N TYR A 383 -6.23 -35.03 6.44
CA TYR A 383 -7.04 -36.24 6.35
C TYR A 383 -6.17 -37.48 6.48
N LEU A 384 -6.62 -38.45 7.26
CA LEU A 384 -6.01 -39.75 7.42
C LEU A 384 -7.04 -40.82 7.09
N ALA A 385 -6.77 -41.65 6.09
CA ALA A 385 -7.59 -42.81 5.78
C ALA A 385 -6.86 -44.08 6.22
N LEU A 386 -7.54 -44.85 7.06
CA LEU A 386 -7.05 -46.14 7.52
C LEU A 386 -7.54 -47.29 6.64
N PRO A 387 -6.75 -48.37 6.53
CA PRO A 387 -7.24 -49.63 6.01
C PRO A 387 -8.43 -50.14 6.84
N LYS A 388 -9.26 -50.98 6.22
CA LYS A 388 -10.34 -51.67 6.92
C LYS A 388 -9.80 -52.43 8.14
N ASP A 389 -10.52 -52.34 9.26
CA ASP A 389 -10.21 -53.03 10.53
C ASP A 389 -8.90 -52.59 11.21
N ALA A 390 -8.25 -51.53 10.74
CA ALA A 390 -7.10 -50.94 11.42
C ALA A 390 -7.54 -50.31 12.76
N PRO A 391 -6.70 -50.37 13.81
CA PRO A 391 -7.01 -49.72 15.06
C PRO A 391 -7.09 -48.20 14.87
N GLU A 392 -7.95 -47.56 15.66
CA GLU A 392 -8.06 -46.10 15.72
C GLU A 392 -6.68 -45.47 15.98
N PRO A 393 -6.33 -44.34 15.31
CA PRO A 393 -4.98 -43.83 15.37
C PRO A 393 -4.71 -43.13 16.72
N ASP A 394 -3.60 -43.49 17.36
CA ASP A 394 -3.13 -42.86 18.59
C ASP A 394 -2.37 -41.56 18.27
N VAL A 395 -3.11 -40.56 17.80
CA VAL A 395 -2.60 -39.20 17.56
C VAL A 395 -2.96 -38.32 18.74
N GLN A 396 -1.94 -37.69 19.34
CA GLN A 396 -2.13 -36.57 20.26
C GLN A 396 -2.38 -35.30 19.46
N ILE A 397 -3.53 -34.65 19.70
CA ILE A 397 -3.97 -33.48 18.94
C ILE A 397 -3.80 -32.26 19.84
N GLY A 398 -2.73 -31.49 19.61
CA GLY A 398 -2.50 -30.21 20.27
C GLY A 398 -1.41 -30.14 21.35
N GLU A 399 -0.63 -31.20 21.59
CA GLU A 399 0.51 -31.11 22.52
C GLU A 399 1.62 -30.22 21.90
N TYR A 400 2.17 -29.32 22.74
CA TYR A 400 3.07 -28.20 22.40
C TYR A 400 4.46 -28.63 21.93
N ASP A 401 4.58 -29.55 20.97
CA ASP A 401 5.83 -29.73 20.23
C ASP A 401 5.66 -29.02 18.89
N GLY A 402 5.98 -27.72 18.90
CA GLY A 402 5.70 -26.73 17.85
C GLY A 402 6.26 -26.99 16.46
N ASP A 403 6.70 -28.21 16.14
CA ASP A 403 7.21 -28.63 14.85
C ASP A 403 6.71 -30.02 14.40
N ARG A 404 5.91 -30.74 15.21
CA ARG A 404 5.51 -32.11 14.87
C ARG A 404 4.16 -32.17 14.16
N ARG A 405 4.22 -32.31 12.84
CA ARG A 405 3.08 -32.80 12.07
C ARG A 405 2.69 -34.20 12.57
N PRO A 406 1.39 -34.51 12.71
CA PRO A 406 0.95 -35.86 13.01
C PRO A 406 1.59 -36.82 12.01
N THR A 407 2.33 -37.81 12.50
CA THR A 407 2.91 -38.86 11.65
C THR A 407 2.16 -40.14 11.99
N PRO A 408 1.15 -40.54 11.20
CA PRO A 408 0.40 -41.76 11.46
C PRO A 408 1.32 -42.97 11.31
N VAL A 409 1.21 -43.91 12.24
CA VAL A 409 1.99 -45.16 12.22
C VAL A 409 1.36 -46.18 11.24
N ASN A 410 0.09 -46.00 10.86
CA ASN A 410 -0.65 -46.82 9.91
C ASN A 410 -1.62 -45.97 9.09
N GLY A 411 -1.69 -46.16 7.77
CA GLY A 411 -2.65 -45.49 6.88
C GLY A 411 -2.03 -44.54 5.86
N VAL A 412 -2.89 -43.86 5.11
CA VAL A 412 -2.51 -42.88 4.09
C VAL A 412 -2.98 -41.51 4.54
N MET A 413 -2.09 -40.51 4.47
CA MET A 413 -2.35 -39.16 4.93
C MET A 413 -2.29 -38.16 3.77
N TRP A 414 -3.19 -37.18 3.79
CA TRP A 414 -3.18 -36.04 2.90
C TRP A 414 -3.25 -34.77 3.74
N ASP A 415 -2.21 -33.96 3.64
CA ASP A 415 -2.08 -32.70 4.36
C ASP A 415 -2.31 -31.55 3.37
N LEU A 416 -3.30 -30.70 3.64
CA LEU A 416 -3.51 -29.48 2.84
C LEU A 416 -2.55 -28.35 3.25
N GLY A 417 -1.81 -28.52 4.35
CA GLY A 417 -0.99 -27.45 4.92
C GLY A 417 -1.87 -26.31 5.38
N TYR A 418 -1.52 -25.08 4.98
CA TYR A 418 -2.21 -23.86 5.38
C TYR A 418 -3.53 -23.60 4.61
N ALA A 419 -4.31 -24.64 4.36
CA ALA A 419 -5.57 -24.57 3.62
C ALA A 419 -6.66 -25.42 4.29
N HIS A 420 -7.90 -24.93 4.27
CA HIS A 420 -9.07 -25.69 4.68
C HIS A 420 -9.69 -26.38 3.47
N GLY A 421 -10.31 -27.52 3.70
CA GLY A 421 -10.87 -28.36 2.67
C GLY A 421 -12.30 -28.77 2.98
N GLU A 422 -13.22 -28.42 2.09
CA GLU A 422 -14.56 -29.00 2.13
C GLU A 422 -14.62 -30.28 1.29
N VAL A 423 -14.90 -31.41 1.95
CA VAL A 423 -14.94 -32.73 1.31
C VAL A 423 -16.36 -33.06 0.85
N PHE A 424 -16.49 -33.46 -0.41
CA PHE A 424 -17.77 -33.87 -0.99
C PHE A 424 -17.57 -34.96 -2.05
N ARG A 425 -18.66 -35.65 -2.39
CA ARG A 425 -18.69 -36.63 -3.48
C ARG A 425 -19.59 -36.16 -4.61
N LEU A 426 -19.12 -36.36 -5.83
CA LEU A 426 -19.86 -36.04 -7.05
C LEU A 426 -19.55 -37.11 -8.10
N ASP A 427 -20.60 -37.66 -8.72
CA ASP A 427 -20.50 -38.72 -9.72
C ASP A 427 -19.64 -39.92 -9.26
N GLY A 428 -19.82 -40.32 -8.00
CA GLY A 428 -19.13 -41.46 -7.39
C GLY A 428 -17.68 -41.19 -6.94
N LYS A 429 -17.13 -40.01 -7.22
CA LYS A 429 -15.76 -39.62 -6.86
C LYS A 429 -15.74 -38.63 -5.70
N THR A 430 -14.73 -38.72 -4.85
CA THR A 430 -14.44 -37.81 -3.75
C THR A 430 -13.54 -36.66 -4.24
N TYR A 431 -13.93 -35.45 -3.86
CA TYR A 431 -13.18 -34.22 -4.08
C TYR A 431 -13.01 -33.44 -2.78
N VAL A 432 -11.99 -32.60 -2.75
CA VAL A 432 -11.73 -31.64 -1.68
C VAL A 432 -11.68 -30.26 -2.32
N LEU A 433 -12.66 -29.40 -2.03
CA LEU A 433 -12.59 -27.98 -2.38
C LEU A 433 -11.68 -27.31 -1.35
N SER A 434 -10.45 -27.02 -1.78
CA SER A 434 -9.45 -26.36 -0.94
C SER A 434 -9.58 -24.85 -1.05
N THR A 435 -9.85 -24.22 0.09
CA THR A 435 -9.84 -22.78 0.29
C THR A 435 -8.58 -22.42 1.10
N PRO A 436 -7.58 -21.76 0.48
CA PRO A 436 -6.34 -21.43 1.17
C PRO A 436 -6.60 -20.45 2.31
N VAL A 437 -5.99 -20.72 3.46
CA VAL A 437 -6.06 -19.90 4.67
C VAL A 437 -4.87 -18.95 4.74
N ASN A 438 -3.73 -19.36 4.16
CA ASN A 438 -2.54 -18.53 4.05
C ASN A 438 -1.73 -18.89 2.80
N ASP A 439 -1.93 -18.16 1.70
CA ASP A 439 -0.93 -17.89 0.66
C ASP A 439 -1.54 -17.02 -0.45
N ASP A 440 -0.73 -16.55 -1.40
CA ASP A 440 -1.18 -16.11 -2.74
C ASP A 440 -1.77 -17.28 -3.58
N LEU A 441 -2.24 -18.35 -2.93
CA LEU A 441 -2.82 -19.54 -3.52
C LEU A 441 -4.25 -19.27 -3.94
N ASN A 442 -4.59 -19.83 -5.09
CA ASN A 442 -5.94 -19.75 -5.60
C ASN A 442 -6.77 -20.93 -5.09
N PRO A 443 -8.11 -20.79 -5.01
CA PRO A 443 -8.98 -21.93 -4.74
C PRO A 443 -8.68 -23.08 -5.70
N GLN A 444 -8.69 -24.30 -5.17
CA GLN A 444 -8.38 -25.51 -5.93
C GLN A 444 -9.41 -26.59 -5.64
N LEU A 445 -9.77 -27.33 -6.68
CA LEU A 445 -10.48 -28.58 -6.53
C LEU A 445 -9.45 -29.71 -6.59
N LEU A 446 -9.31 -30.43 -5.49
CA LEU A 446 -8.34 -31.50 -5.34
C LEU A 446 -9.03 -32.87 -5.37
N MET A 447 -8.36 -33.84 -5.97
CA MET A 447 -8.78 -35.24 -5.97
C MET A 447 -7.74 -36.07 -5.21
N PRO A 448 -8.08 -36.64 -4.03
CA PRO A 448 -7.19 -37.54 -3.32
C PRO A 448 -6.93 -38.81 -4.14
N LYS A 449 -5.71 -39.34 -4.00
CA LYS A 449 -5.21 -40.60 -4.59
C LYS A 449 -4.71 -41.52 -3.49
N GLY A 450 -4.83 -42.84 -3.69
CA GLY A 450 -4.42 -43.86 -2.70
C GLY A 450 -2.95 -43.87 -2.30
N ASP A 451 -2.07 -43.10 -2.95
CA ASP A 451 -0.65 -42.96 -2.60
C ASP A 451 -0.36 -41.77 -1.68
N GLY A 452 -1.39 -41.11 -1.13
CA GLY A 452 -1.24 -39.95 -0.25
C GLY A 452 -1.09 -38.62 -0.99
N LYS A 453 -1.18 -38.62 -2.34
CA LYS A 453 -1.14 -37.40 -3.13
C LYS A 453 -2.54 -36.87 -3.44
N MET A 454 -2.60 -35.58 -3.73
CA MET A 454 -3.77 -34.94 -4.32
C MET A 454 -3.43 -34.44 -5.72
N THR A 455 -4.33 -34.67 -6.68
CA THR A 455 -4.22 -34.09 -8.03
C THR A 455 -5.21 -32.95 -8.20
N LYS A 456 -4.79 -31.85 -8.81
CA LYS A 456 -5.69 -30.72 -9.12
C LYS A 456 -6.66 -31.11 -10.24
N ALA A 457 -7.96 -31.12 -9.94
CA ALA A 457 -9.03 -31.23 -10.92
C ALA A 457 -9.43 -29.86 -11.48
N CYS A 458 -9.37 -28.83 -10.64
CA CYS A 458 -9.55 -27.43 -11.01
C CYS A 458 -8.56 -26.55 -10.26
N GLU A 459 -8.15 -25.48 -10.92
CA GLU A 459 -7.38 -24.41 -10.32
C GLU A 459 -7.98 -23.11 -10.83
N TRP A 460 -8.45 -22.29 -9.91
CA TRP A 460 -8.92 -20.95 -10.22
C TRP A 460 -7.79 -19.95 -10.03
N GLU A 461 -8.04 -18.69 -10.33
CA GLU A 461 -7.20 -17.55 -9.98
C GLU A 461 -8.09 -16.39 -9.60
N VAL A 462 -7.83 -15.81 -8.43
CA VAL A 462 -8.55 -14.62 -7.99
C VAL A 462 -8.07 -13.44 -8.83
N VAL A 463 -8.98 -12.72 -9.46
CA VAL A 463 -8.71 -11.45 -10.12
C VAL A 463 -8.37 -10.44 -9.03
N ARG A 464 -7.08 -10.25 -8.78
CA ARG A 464 -6.60 -9.24 -7.82
C ARG A 464 -6.48 -7.90 -8.52
N PRO A 465 -6.38 -6.78 -7.79
CA PRO A 465 -6.28 -5.44 -8.40
C PRO A 465 -5.02 -5.19 -9.25
N HIS A 466 -4.19 -6.21 -9.44
CA HIS A 466 -2.97 -6.20 -10.25
C HIS A 466 -2.89 -7.42 -11.20
N TYR A 467 -3.87 -8.33 -11.17
CA TYR A 467 -3.83 -9.65 -11.83
C TYR A 467 -4.69 -9.66 -13.07
#